data_AF-A0A8T4L897-F1
#
_entry.id   AF-A0A8T4L897-F1
#
_cell.length_a   1.000
_cell.length_b   1.000
_cell.length_c   1.000
_cell.angle_alpha   90.00
_cell.angle_beta   90.00
_cell.angle_gamma   90.00
#
_symmetry.space_group_name_H-M   'P 1'
#
loop_
_entity.id
_entity.type
_entity.pdbx_description
1 polymer ?
#
loop_
_entity_poly.entity_id
_entity_poly.type
_entity_poly.pdbx_seq_one_letter_code
_entity_poly.pdbx_strand_id
1 'polypeptide(L)'
;MNIVVSNPKSSQAISKKIDALPKVFLNKRIGETVSLDEIGFDGYEGKITGGSDKEGFPLHPSVVGSMRRKILSLKGTGFQQKNDGEKRRKNVRGNTISDQISQINVSVTKEGKTSFAELFAATPKQIEQKKSAKEEMVAKSLAAVGDEKTAKMAAEVAKEIKKGKK
;
A
#
# COMPACT_ATOMS: atom_id res chain seq x y z
N MET A 1 11.07 1.95 10.09
CA MET A 1 10.20 2.87 9.32
C MET A 1 10.21 2.45 7.85
N ASN A 2 9.12 2.66 7.10
CA ASN A 2 9.03 2.27 5.68
C ASN A 2 8.90 3.52 4.79
N ILE A 3 9.80 3.70 3.83
CA ILE A 3 9.71 4.78 2.85
C ILE A 3 9.33 4.16 1.51
N VAL A 4 8.21 4.60 0.95
CA VAL A 4 7.72 4.16 -0.35
C VAL A 4 7.94 5.27 -1.34
N VAL A 5 8.80 5.02 -2.33
CA VAL A 5 9.08 5.94 -3.44
C VAL A 5 8.40 5.39 -4.68
N SER A 6 7.46 6.15 -5.24
CA SER A 6 6.77 5.80 -6.48
C SER A 6 7.20 6.72 -7.62
N ASN A 7 7.44 6.15 -8.80
CA ASN A 7 7.58 6.93 -10.02
C ASN A 7 6.28 6.82 -10.83
N PRO A 8 5.52 7.93 -11.00
CA PRO A 8 4.26 7.91 -11.73
C PRO A 8 4.42 7.58 -13.22
N LYS A 9 5.59 7.86 -13.82
CA LYS A 9 5.84 7.57 -15.24
C LYS A 9 6.10 6.09 -15.49
N SER A 10 6.94 5.46 -14.65
CA SER A 10 7.26 4.03 -14.80
C SER A 10 6.24 3.11 -14.12
N SER A 11 5.25 3.65 -13.41
CA SER A 11 4.26 2.90 -12.62
C SER A 11 4.87 1.92 -11.62
N GLN A 12 6.14 2.10 -11.27
CA GLN A 12 6.88 1.27 -10.32
C GLN A 12 7.00 1.99 -8.97
N ALA A 13 7.01 1.21 -7.90
CA ALA A 13 7.19 1.71 -6.55
C ALA A 13 8.18 0.83 -5.79
N ILE A 14 9.15 1.45 -5.13
CA ILE A 14 10.18 0.79 -4.34
C ILE A 14 9.94 1.11 -2.88
N SER A 15 9.91 0.08 -2.05
CA SER A 15 9.90 0.21 -0.60
C SER A 15 11.31 0.04 -0.05
N LYS A 16 11.75 1.00 0.77
CA LYS A 16 13.00 0.91 1.53
C LYS A 16 12.68 0.98 3.02
N LYS A 17 13.08 -0.07 3.75
CA LYS A 17 13.02 -0.09 5.21
C LYS A 17 14.25 0.63 5.75
N ILE A 18 14.02 1.62 6.61
CA ILE A 18 15.06 2.41 7.27
C ILE A 18 14.75 2.46 8.76
N ASP A 19 15.76 2.34 9.61
CA ASP A 19 15.58 2.30 11.06
C ASP A 19 15.32 3.69 11.65
N ALA A 20 16.06 4.70 11.19
CA ALA A 20 15.94 6.09 11.64
C ALA A 20 15.28 7.00 10.58
N LEU A 21 14.61 8.07 11.04
CA LEU A 21 14.06 9.08 10.14
C LEU A 21 15.22 9.89 9.51
N PRO A 22 15.33 9.94 8.17
CA PRO A 22 16.33 10.79 7.52
C PRO A 22 16.03 12.26 7.82
N LYS A 23 17.09 13.05 8.03
CA LYS A 23 16.96 14.46 8.44
C LYS A 23 16.22 15.29 7.39
N VAL A 24 16.32 14.89 6.13
CA VAL A 24 15.64 15.54 5.00
C VAL A 24 14.12 15.60 5.15
N PHE A 25 13.49 14.60 5.80
CA PHE A 25 12.04 14.57 5.97
C PHE A 25 11.56 15.22 7.25
N LEU A 26 12.44 15.46 8.22
CA LEU A 26 12.06 16.01 9.51
C LEU A 26 11.50 17.44 9.33
N ASN A 27 10.36 17.72 9.95
CA ASN A 27 9.65 19.01 9.87
C ASN A 27 9.18 19.44 8.47
N LYS A 28 9.30 18.57 7.47
CA LYS A 28 8.70 18.81 6.15
C LYS A 28 7.20 18.56 6.18
N ARG A 29 6.48 19.22 5.29
CA ARG A 29 5.04 19.07 5.14
C ARG A 29 4.69 18.20 3.94
N ILE A 30 3.52 17.57 4.01
CA ILE A 30 2.91 16.95 2.83
C ILE A 30 2.74 18.00 1.74
N GLY A 31 3.20 17.66 0.54
CA GLY A 31 3.17 18.52 -0.64
C GLY A 31 4.49 19.22 -0.92
N GLU A 32 5.47 19.17 -0.01
CA GLU A 32 6.80 19.72 -0.24
C GLU A 32 7.68 18.75 -1.06
N THR A 33 8.59 19.34 -1.83
CA THR A 33 9.61 18.63 -2.60
C THR A 33 10.87 18.47 -1.75
N VAL A 34 11.48 17.29 -1.81
CA VAL A 34 12.68 16.92 -1.07
C VAL A 34 13.63 16.12 -1.96
N SER A 35 14.94 16.23 -1.70
CA SER A 35 15.96 15.38 -2.33
C SER A 35 15.91 13.97 -1.73
N LEU A 36 16.15 12.95 -2.56
CA LEU A 36 16.11 11.54 -2.15
C LEU A 36 17.50 10.90 -2.02
N ASP A 37 18.55 11.72 -2.11
CA ASP A 37 19.95 11.29 -2.05
C ASP A 37 20.26 10.51 -0.76
N GLU A 38 19.80 10.98 0.39
CA GLU A 38 20.02 10.29 1.69
C GLU A 38 19.39 8.88 1.77
N ILE A 39 18.44 8.57 0.89
CA ILE A 39 17.77 7.26 0.84
C ILE A 39 18.41 6.36 -0.24
N GLY A 40 19.49 6.80 -0.89
CA GLY A 40 20.16 6.09 -1.97
C GLY A 40 19.38 6.17 -3.29
N PHE A 41 18.78 7.33 -3.57
CA PHE A 41 18.23 7.68 -4.88
C PHE A 41 18.95 8.94 -5.37
N ASP A 42 20.16 8.76 -5.90
CA ASP A 42 21.05 9.87 -6.22
C ASP A 42 20.54 10.72 -7.39
N GLY A 43 20.40 12.02 -7.14
CA GLY A 43 19.91 13.01 -8.10
C GLY A 43 18.40 12.97 -8.31
N TYR A 44 17.65 12.21 -7.51
CA TYR A 44 16.20 12.20 -7.55
C TYR A 44 15.59 13.26 -6.63
N GLU A 45 14.58 13.96 -7.13
CA GLU A 45 13.71 14.78 -6.31
C GLU A 45 12.32 14.15 -6.24
N GLY A 46 11.73 14.17 -5.05
CA GLY A 46 10.40 13.64 -4.82
C GLY A 46 9.52 14.59 -4.01
N LYS A 47 8.23 14.57 -4.30
CA LYS A 47 7.20 15.26 -3.54
C LYS A 47 6.61 14.31 -2.49
N ILE A 48 6.52 14.77 -1.25
CA ILE A 48 5.86 14.02 -0.17
C ILE A 48 4.36 14.05 -0.44
N THR A 49 3.74 12.88 -0.61
CA THR A 49 2.29 12.77 -0.90
C THR A 49 1.49 12.45 0.35
N GLY A 50 2.08 11.76 1.32
CA GLY A 50 1.40 11.38 2.55
C GLY A 50 2.17 10.34 3.35
N GLY A 51 1.46 9.60 4.18
CA GLY A 51 2.04 8.60 5.07
C GLY A 51 1.10 8.17 6.19
N SER A 52 1.62 7.37 7.10
CA SER A 52 0.90 6.85 8.26
C SER A 52 1.73 6.93 9.54
N ASP A 53 1.03 7.13 10.66
CA ASP A 53 1.56 7.08 12.01
C ASP A 53 1.88 5.63 12.43
N LYS A 54 2.66 5.43 13.50
CA LYS A 54 2.92 4.12 14.14
C LYS A 54 1.64 3.38 14.52
N GLU A 55 0.61 4.12 14.92
CA GLU A 55 -0.71 3.56 15.24
C GLU A 55 -1.65 3.42 14.03
N GLY A 56 -1.15 3.66 12.81
CA GLY A 56 -1.91 3.50 11.58
C GLY A 56 -2.83 4.68 11.22
N PHE A 57 -2.82 5.76 12.00
CA PHE A 57 -3.55 6.98 11.62
C PHE A 57 -2.91 7.62 10.37
N PRO A 58 -3.71 8.00 9.36
CA PRO A 58 -3.18 8.65 8.17
C PRO A 58 -2.78 10.09 8.46
N LEU A 59 -1.77 10.57 7.74
CA LEU A 59 -1.44 11.99 7.69
C LEU A 59 -2.45 12.73 6.81
N HIS A 60 -2.98 13.85 7.30
CA HIS A 60 -3.98 14.65 6.58
C HIS A 60 -3.40 16.02 6.15
N PRO A 61 -3.45 16.37 4.85
CA PRO A 61 -2.76 17.57 4.33
C PRO A 61 -3.29 18.89 4.90
N SER A 62 -4.59 18.97 5.20
CA SER A 62 -5.20 20.21 5.72
C SER A 62 -4.97 20.44 7.22
N VAL A 63 -4.53 19.42 7.97
CA VAL A 63 -4.34 19.56 9.42
C VAL A 63 -2.91 20.01 9.67
N VAL A 64 -2.72 21.25 10.11
CA VAL A 64 -1.38 21.79 10.35
C VAL A 64 -0.78 21.24 11.63
N GLY A 65 0.50 20.88 11.55
CA GLY A 65 1.33 20.46 12.68
C GLY A 65 1.66 18.97 12.67
N SER A 66 2.39 18.54 13.70
CA SER A 66 2.82 17.15 13.85
C SER A 66 1.94 16.35 14.81
N MET A 67 0.99 16.95 15.51
CA MET A 67 0.14 16.27 16.50
C MET A 67 -1.07 15.59 15.85
N ARG A 68 -1.70 14.68 16.60
CA ARG A 68 -2.99 14.09 16.21
C ARG A 68 -4.14 15.02 16.58
N ARG A 69 -5.14 15.11 15.72
CA ARG A 69 -6.36 15.89 15.97
C ARG A 69 -7.58 15.10 15.49
N LYS A 70 -8.70 15.35 16.15
CA LYS A 70 -10.00 14.79 15.75
C LYS A 70 -10.69 15.77 14.83
N ILE A 71 -10.86 15.40 13.56
CA ILE A 71 -11.55 16.22 12.56
C ILE A 71 -12.88 15.61 12.20
N LEU A 72 -13.86 16.45 11.87
CA LEU A 72 -15.09 16.00 11.24
C LEU A 72 -14.82 15.77 9.76
N SER A 73 -14.69 14.51 9.35
CA SER A 73 -14.51 14.16 7.94
C SER A 73 -15.86 13.84 7.31
N LEU A 74 -16.15 14.48 6.18
CA LEU A 74 -17.18 14.02 5.24
C LEU A 74 -16.61 12.93 4.33
N LYS A 75 -15.54 13.22 3.60
CA LYS A 75 -14.95 12.33 2.61
C LYS A 75 -13.44 12.53 2.58
N GLY A 76 -12.71 11.52 2.12
CA GLY A 76 -11.29 11.65 1.76
C GLY A 76 -10.39 10.79 2.62
N THR A 77 -9.22 11.33 2.96
CA THR A 77 -8.10 10.56 3.52
C THR A 77 -8.46 9.96 4.88
N GLY A 78 -8.44 8.62 4.97
CA GLY A 78 -8.81 7.90 6.19
C GLY A 78 -10.31 7.74 6.45
N PHE A 79 -11.18 8.26 5.59
CA PHE A 79 -12.63 8.06 5.71
C PHE A 79 -13.30 7.74 4.38
N GLN A 80 -13.77 6.49 4.29
CA GLN A 80 -14.68 6.04 3.26
C GLN A 80 -16.11 6.11 3.81
N GLN A 81 -16.96 6.90 3.17
CA GLN A 81 -18.38 7.00 3.48
C GLN A 81 -19.08 5.72 3.06
N LYS A 82 -19.99 5.20 3.90
CA LYS A 82 -20.86 4.08 3.50
C LYS A 82 -22.15 4.58 2.90
N ASN A 83 -22.71 5.63 3.49
CA ASN A 83 -23.92 6.28 3.04
C ASN A 83 -23.60 7.72 2.61
N ASP A 84 -24.35 8.22 1.64
CA ASP A 84 -24.21 9.61 1.24
C ASP A 84 -24.58 10.55 2.40
N GLY A 85 -23.84 11.66 2.52
CA GLY A 85 -23.98 12.61 3.63
C GLY A 85 -23.46 12.14 4.99
N GLU A 86 -22.90 10.94 5.13
CA GLU A 86 -22.32 10.47 6.41
C GLU A 86 -21.13 11.35 6.82
N LYS A 87 -21.18 11.87 8.06
CA LYS A 87 -20.08 12.62 8.67
C LYS A 87 -19.61 11.89 9.91
N ARG A 88 -18.30 11.67 10.05
CA ARG A 88 -17.73 11.03 11.24
C ARG A 88 -16.54 11.81 11.75
N ARG A 89 -16.48 12.01 13.07
CA ARG A 89 -15.29 12.54 13.74
C ARG A 89 -14.22 11.45 13.81
N LYS A 90 -13.12 11.63 13.10
CA LYS A 90 -11.99 10.69 13.06
C LYS A 90 -10.70 11.35 13.55
N ASN A 91 -9.85 10.54 14.17
CA ASN A 91 -8.50 10.96 14.53
C ASN A 91 -7.62 10.86 13.28
N VAL A 92 -6.92 11.94 12.99
CA VAL A 92 -5.92 12.03 11.92
C VAL A 92 -4.66 12.66 12.47
N ARG A 93 -3.53 12.36 11.84
CA ARG A 93 -2.26 13.02 12.14
C ARG A 93 -2.14 14.26 11.26
N GLY A 94 -1.51 15.31 11.79
CA GLY A 94 -1.24 16.51 11.01
C GLY A 94 -0.27 16.29 9.84
N ASN A 95 -0.09 17.31 9.02
CA ASN A 95 0.64 17.26 7.76
C ASN A 95 2.17 17.33 7.91
N THR A 96 2.68 17.58 9.11
CA THR A 96 4.12 17.76 9.36
C THR A 96 4.74 16.43 9.80
N ILE A 97 5.85 16.06 9.16
CA ILE A 97 6.55 14.81 9.43
C ILE A 97 7.35 14.89 10.73
N SER A 98 7.23 13.85 11.56
CA SER A 98 7.90 13.68 12.86
C SER A 98 8.26 12.20 13.08
N ASP A 99 9.07 11.92 14.09
CA ASP A 99 9.62 10.58 14.40
C ASP A 99 8.58 9.51 14.77
N GLN A 100 7.32 9.90 14.94
CA GLN A 100 6.22 8.98 15.23
C GLN A 100 5.59 8.41 13.96
N ILE A 101 6.07 8.78 12.78
CA ILE A 101 5.57 8.25 11.51
C ILE A 101 6.17 6.85 11.25
N SER A 102 5.33 5.94 10.80
CA SER A 102 5.71 4.58 10.43
C SER A 102 6.05 4.47 8.94
N GLN A 103 5.27 5.16 8.10
CA GLN A 103 5.45 5.14 6.66
C GLN A 103 5.38 6.54 6.04
N ILE A 104 6.28 6.83 5.10
CA ILE A 104 6.23 8.04 4.25
C ILE A 104 6.05 7.59 2.80
N ASN A 105 5.13 8.26 2.10
CA ASN A 105 4.89 8.07 0.67
C ASN A 105 5.43 9.27 -0.11
N VAL A 106 6.28 9.00 -1.09
CA VAL A 106 6.92 10.01 -1.93
C VAL A 106 6.65 9.68 -3.40
N SER A 107 6.26 10.69 -4.18
CA SER A 107 6.17 10.59 -5.63
C SER A 107 7.35 11.30 -6.29
N VAL A 108 8.08 10.62 -7.17
CA VAL A 108 9.21 11.20 -7.93
C VAL A 108 8.71 12.30 -8.87
N THR A 109 9.36 13.47 -8.81
CA THR A 109 9.09 14.61 -9.70
C THR A 109 10.21 14.83 -10.70
N LYS A 110 11.47 14.65 -10.29
CA LYS A 110 12.63 14.70 -11.19
C LYS A 110 13.38 13.39 -11.13
N GLU A 111 13.74 12.89 -12.30
CA GLU A 111 14.48 11.65 -12.47
C GLU A 111 15.97 11.93 -12.31
N GLY A 112 16.64 11.05 -11.56
CA GLY A 112 18.07 11.14 -11.28
C GLY A 112 18.91 10.40 -12.32
N LYS A 113 20.16 10.11 -11.93
CA LYS A 113 21.19 9.56 -12.82
C LYS A 113 21.02 8.07 -13.11
N THR A 114 20.63 7.30 -12.11
CA THR A 114 20.38 5.86 -12.23
C THR A 114 18.96 5.61 -12.71
N SER A 115 18.75 4.60 -13.57
CA SER A 115 17.41 4.30 -14.05
C SER A 115 16.55 3.72 -12.93
N PHE A 116 15.29 4.17 -12.83
CA PHE A 116 14.39 3.71 -11.76
C PHE A 116 14.09 2.20 -11.86
N ALA A 117 14.16 1.65 -13.08
CA ALA A 117 13.93 0.23 -13.35
C ALA A 117 15.03 -0.67 -12.76
N GLU A 118 16.30 -0.23 -12.81
CA GLU A 118 17.40 -0.96 -12.19
C GLU A 118 17.28 -0.98 -10.67
N LEU A 119 16.93 0.16 -10.06
CA LEU A 119 16.70 0.25 -8.62
C LEU A 119 15.53 -0.65 -8.18
N PHE A 120 14.50 -0.78 -9.01
CA PHE A 120 13.36 -1.66 -8.75
C PHE A 120 13.71 -3.14 -8.91
N ALA A 121 14.53 -3.50 -9.91
CA ALA A 121 14.97 -4.88 -10.13
C ALA A 121 15.97 -5.35 -9.06
N ALA A 122 16.82 -4.45 -8.56
CA ALA A 122 17.78 -4.74 -7.50
C ALA A 122 17.13 -4.95 -6.13
N THR A 123 15.94 -4.39 -5.89
CA THR A 123 15.17 -4.72 -4.70
C THR A 123 14.49 -6.07 -4.87
N PRO A 124 14.89 -7.12 -4.13
CA PRO A 124 14.21 -8.40 -4.21
C PRO A 124 12.75 -8.19 -3.80
N LYS A 125 11.85 -8.51 -4.72
CA LYS A 125 10.41 -8.57 -4.48
C LYS A 125 10.16 -9.52 -3.30
N GLN A 126 10.04 -8.98 -2.09
CA GLN A 126 9.35 -9.64 -0.98
C GLN A 126 7.85 -9.65 -1.32
N ILE A 127 7.49 -10.40 -2.36
CA ILE A 127 6.14 -10.91 -2.51
C ILE A 127 6.09 -12.08 -1.54
N GLU A 128 5.78 -11.79 -0.27
CA GLU A 128 5.16 -12.80 0.57
C GLU A 128 3.87 -13.20 -0.13
N GLN A 129 3.94 -14.34 -0.79
CA GLN A 129 2.80 -15.03 -1.33
C GLN A 129 1.87 -15.36 -0.16
N LYS A 130 0.88 -14.52 0.12
CA LYS A 130 -0.40 -14.99 0.68
C LYS A 130 -1.24 -15.62 -0.44
N LYS A 131 -0.64 -16.54 -1.20
CA LYS A 131 -1.32 -17.72 -1.74
C LYS A 131 -1.02 -18.76 -0.66
N SER A 132 -1.94 -19.16 0.21
CA SER A 132 -2.90 -20.20 -0.15
C SER A 132 -3.83 -20.53 1.03
N ALA A 133 -4.29 -19.60 1.89
CA ALA A 133 -5.29 -20.00 2.92
C ALA A 133 -6.58 -20.54 2.28
N LYS A 134 -6.92 -20.08 1.07
CA LYS A 134 -8.04 -20.58 0.26
C LYS A 134 -7.69 -21.85 -0.52
N GLU A 135 -6.42 -22.06 -0.88
CA GLU A 135 -5.94 -23.24 -1.62
C GLU A 135 -5.64 -24.42 -0.67
N GLU A 136 -5.13 -24.17 0.54
CA GLU A 136 -4.97 -25.17 1.60
C GLU A 136 -6.32 -25.65 2.15
N MET A 137 -7.31 -24.76 2.31
CA MET A 137 -8.67 -25.17 2.67
C MET A 137 -9.30 -26.06 1.58
N VAL A 138 -9.06 -25.73 0.31
CA VAL A 138 -9.55 -26.54 -0.82
C VAL A 138 -8.83 -27.89 -0.88
N ALA A 139 -7.50 -27.93 -0.66
CA ALA A 139 -6.73 -29.18 -0.60
C ALA A 139 -7.11 -30.07 0.60
N LYS A 140 -7.37 -29.47 1.78
CA LYS A 140 -7.86 -30.21 2.96
C LYS A 140 -9.28 -30.77 2.76
N SER A 141 -10.14 -30.03 2.04
CA SER A 141 -11.50 -30.51 1.73
C SER A 141 -11.51 -31.63 0.69
N LEU A 142 -10.58 -31.60 -0.27
CA LEU A 142 -10.43 -32.65 -1.29
C LEU A 142 -9.76 -33.92 -0.75
N ALA A 143 -8.88 -33.82 0.26
CA ALA A 143 -8.23 -34.97 0.89
C ALA A 143 -9.14 -35.73 1.88
N ALA A 144 -10.26 -35.15 2.30
CA ALA A 144 -11.20 -35.76 3.25
C ALA A 144 -12.31 -36.58 2.59
N VAL A 145 -12.49 -36.50 1.27
CA VAL A 145 -13.47 -37.31 0.52
C VAL A 145 -12.70 -38.22 -0.42
N GLY A 146 -12.10 -39.26 0.15
CA GLY A 146 -11.52 -40.36 -0.60
C GLY A 146 -12.60 -41.23 -1.20
N ASP A 147 -12.90 -41.02 -2.48
CA ASP A 147 -13.30 -42.08 -3.41
C ASP A 147 -13.31 -41.53 -4.84
N GLU A 148 -12.32 -41.94 -5.65
CA GLU A 148 -12.13 -41.57 -7.05
C GLU A 148 -13.33 -41.89 -7.97
N LYS A 149 -14.37 -42.56 -7.45
CA LYS A 149 -15.60 -42.92 -8.17
C LYS A 149 -16.62 -41.78 -8.23
N THR A 150 -16.69 -40.91 -7.23
CA THR A 150 -17.72 -39.83 -7.18
C THR A 150 -17.34 -38.61 -8.03
N ALA A 151 -16.04 -38.32 -8.18
CA ALA A 151 -15.54 -37.22 -9.01
C ALA A 151 -15.77 -37.45 -10.52
N LYS A 152 -15.70 -38.71 -10.97
CA LYS A 152 -16.00 -39.07 -12.36
C LYS A 152 -17.49 -38.91 -12.68
N MET A 153 -18.38 -39.32 -11.75
CA MET A 153 -19.82 -39.15 -11.93
C MET A 153 -20.26 -37.67 -11.89
N ALA A 154 -19.67 -36.85 -11.03
CA ALA A 154 -20.01 -35.42 -10.96
C ALA A 154 -19.54 -34.62 -12.20
N ALA A 155 -18.37 -34.97 -12.76
CA ALA A 155 -17.86 -34.33 -13.98
C ALA A 155 -18.68 -34.70 -15.23
N GLU A 156 -19.27 -35.88 -15.27
CA GLU A 156 -20.11 -36.34 -16.36
C GLU A 156 -21.50 -35.67 -16.34
N VAL A 157 -22.13 -35.58 -15.16
CA VAL A 157 -23.41 -34.88 -14.98
C VAL A 157 -23.29 -33.37 -15.27
N ALA A 158 -22.18 -32.74 -14.91
CA ALA A 158 -21.94 -31.32 -15.23
C ALA A 158 -21.75 -31.05 -16.74
N LYS A 159 -21.28 -32.04 -17.51
CA LYS A 159 -21.15 -31.96 -18.97
C LYS A 159 -22.51 -32.07 -19.67
N GLU A 160 -23.44 -32.87 -19.15
CA GLU A 160 -24.80 -32.98 -19.69
C GLU A 160 -25.62 -31.70 -19.43
N ILE A 161 -25.53 -31.12 -18.23
CA ILE A 161 -26.25 -29.88 -17.90
C ILE A 161 -25.78 -28.69 -18.75
N LYS A 162 -24.50 -28.66 -19.17
CA LYS A 162 -23.98 -27.64 -20.11
C LYS A 162 -24.41 -27.85 -21.56
N LYS A 163 -24.72 -29.08 -21.99
CA LYS A 163 -25.24 -29.37 -23.34
C LYS A 163 -26.72 -29.03 -23.50
N GLY A 164 -27.50 -29.05 -22.41
CA GLY A 164 -28.94 -28.74 -22.39
C GLY A 164 -29.32 -27.26 -22.23
N LYS A 165 -28.35 -26.34 -22.16
CA LYS A 165 -28.58 -24.88 -22.15
C LYS A 165 -28.06 -24.23 -23.45
N LYS A 166 -28.55 -24.74 -24.59
CA LYS A 166 -28.59 -23.98 -25.85
C LYS A 166 -30.01 -23.53 -26.09
#